data_AF-A0A349B1U9-F1
#
_entry.id   AF-A0A349B1U9-F1
#
_cell.length_a   1.000
_cell.length_b   1.000
_cell.length_c   1.000
_cell.angle_alpha   90.00
_cell.angle_beta   90.00
_cell.angle_gamma   90.00
#
_symmetry.space_group_name_H-M   'P 1'
#
loop_
_entity.id
_entity.type
_entity.pdbx_description
1 polymer ?
#
loop_
_entity_poly.entity_id
_entity_poly.type
_entity_poly.pdbx_seq_one_letter_code
_entity_poly.pdbx_strand_id
1 'polypeptide(L)'
;MAGRAGRAGYDTAGLVIALAPEHVAENETAQAKAADDPKKKKKLKKSQPPKGFVHYDEETFTKLQEAKPEPLESSFRMTPGMLMQLLDRPGDAWAHGRSLLLDSHEPRSRQRRHVRSTIGLYKALRTAGVVRLLDEPDKYGRFVEVDHELQDDFALNQLLAPFLLHAVPLLDRDDEGYPYAVLALVEAVVDNPFPILMAQKDKLKDEAMAEMKAAGVEYEQRIEELDKIQYPQPMREQIYDVFDIWRVANPWIGDRNIAPKGVVRDLWDRAMDFPAFVRHYGIKRSEGLLLRYLSDVYKTMLRTVPDEAKTPEVIELQDWLGAVIRATDSSLLDEWTAMLAGGDADPASLAREVAEDP
;
A
#
# COMPACT_ATOMS: atom_id res chain seq x y z
N MET A 1 19.75 3.68 -17.55
CA MET A 1 20.12 5.10 -17.28
C MET A 1 21.29 5.56 -18.16
N ALA A 2 22.45 4.89 -18.09
CA ALA A 2 23.67 5.28 -18.84
C ALA A 2 23.53 5.35 -20.38
N GLY A 3 22.64 4.55 -20.98
CA GLY A 3 22.43 4.54 -22.44
C GLY A 3 21.91 5.85 -23.05
N ARG A 4 21.53 6.85 -22.24
CA ARG A 4 21.09 8.19 -22.70
C ARG A 4 22.21 9.24 -22.78
N ALA A 5 23.46 8.86 -22.48
CA ALA A 5 24.57 9.81 -22.36
C ALA A 5 25.08 10.40 -23.68
N GLY A 6 24.78 9.78 -24.83
CA GLY A 6 25.19 10.29 -26.14
C GLY A 6 24.05 11.02 -26.86
N ARG A 7 24.34 12.18 -27.46
CA ARG A 7 23.38 12.90 -28.32
C ARG A 7 23.61 12.54 -29.79
N ALA A 8 22.61 11.88 -30.37
CA ALA A 8 22.64 11.47 -31.77
C ALA A 8 22.84 12.70 -32.70
N GLY A 9 23.86 12.62 -33.56
CA GLY A 9 24.20 13.67 -34.53
C GLY A 9 25.11 14.80 -34.01
N TYR A 10 25.43 14.83 -32.71
CA TYR A 10 26.28 15.88 -32.12
C TYR A 10 27.54 15.32 -31.44
N ASP A 11 27.41 14.21 -30.71
CA ASP A 11 28.52 13.65 -29.94
C ASP A 11 29.10 12.41 -30.65
N THR A 12 30.42 12.27 -30.65
CA THR A 12 31.11 11.06 -31.14
C THR A 12 31.12 9.93 -30.10
N ALA A 13 30.99 10.28 -28.81
CA ALA A 13 30.84 9.36 -27.69
C ALA A 13 30.06 10.01 -26.55
N GLY A 14 29.29 9.24 -25.80
CA GLY A 14 28.64 9.67 -24.56
C GLY A 14 29.54 9.42 -23.35
N LEU A 15 29.76 10.43 -22.51
CA LEU A 15 30.53 10.29 -21.27
C LEU A 15 29.62 9.82 -20.13
N VAL A 16 29.96 8.69 -19.53
CA VAL A 16 29.30 8.17 -18.32
C VAL A 16 30.34 8.11 -17.22
N ILE A 17 30.05 8.75 -16.09
CA ILE A 17 30.91 8.76 -14.91
C ILE A 17 30.21 7.99 -13.80
N ALA A 18 30.85 6.93 -13.31
CA ALA A 18 30.46 6.23 -12.09
C ALA A 18 31.47 6.59 -11.00
N LEU A 19 30.98 7.14 -9.89
CA LEU A 19 31.84 7.55 -8.78
C LEU A 19 31.98 6.39 -7.79
N ALA A 20 33.21 6.19 -7.29
CA ALA A 20 33.45 5.31 -6.16
C ALA A 20 32.83 5.91 -4.88
N PRO A 21 32.33 5.08 -3.94
CA PRO A 21 31.92 5.57 -2.64
C PRO A 21 33.09 6.18 -1.88
N GLU A 22 32.83 7.24 -1.11
CA GLU A 22 33.87 7.96 -0.36
C GLU A 22 34.71 7.03 0.51
N HIS A 23 34.07 6.14 1.29
CA HIS A 23 34.78 5.19 2.16
C HIS A 23 35.67 4.22 1.37
N VAL A 24 35.31 3.83 0.15
CA VAL A 24 36.14 2.96 -0.71
C VAL A 24 37.35 3.75 -1.22
N ALA A 25 37.13 4.95 -1.75
CA ALA A 25 38.19 5.81 -2.26
C ALA A 25 39.20 6.21 -1.15
N GLU A 26 38.71 6.53 0.04
CA GLU A 26 39.53 6.80 1.23
C GLU A 26 40.37 5.58 1.61
N ASN A 27 39.76 4.39 1.62
CA ASN A 27 40.41 3.14 1.96
C ASN A 27 41.51 2.76 0.96
N GLU A 28 41.26 2.93 -0.35
CA GLU A 28 42.25 2.69 -1.39
C GLU A 28 43.42 3.66 -1.29
N THR A 29 43.13 4.96 -1.10
CA THR A 29 44.16 5.99 -0.91
C THR A 29 45.02 5.70 0.31
N ALA A 30 44.40 5.31 1.42
CA ALA A 30 45.08 4.97 2.66
C ALA A 30 45.93 3.70 2.52
N GLN A 31 45.45 2.70 1.77
CA GLN A 31 46.20 1.48 1.46
C GLN A 31 47.38 1.74 0.54
N ALA A 32 47.22 2.54 -0.52
CA ALA A 32 48.31 2.91 -1.42
C ALA A 32 49.44 3.64 -0.68
N LYS A 33 49.09 4.57 0.24
CA LYS A 33 50.07 5.27 1.09
C LYS A 33 50.77 4.35 2.11
N ALA A 34 50.16 3.23 2.46
CA ALA A 34 50.71 2.26 3.42
C ALA A 34 51.37 1.04 2.74
N ALA A 35 51.41 1.01 1.40
CA ALA A 35 51.89 -0.15 0.64
C ALA A 35 53.39 -0.44 0.89
N ASP A 36 54.20 0.59 1.10
CA ASP A 36 55.66 0.48 1.29
C ASP A 36 56.07 0.13 2.74
N ASP A 37 55.14 0.10 3.71
CA ASP A 37 55.44 -0.19 5.12
C ASP A 37 54.51 -1.26 5.71
N PRO A 38 55.01 -2.51 5.90
CA PRO A 38 54.23 -3.62 6.45
C PRO A 38 53.61 -3.35 7.83
N LYS A 39 54.24 -2.49 8.64
CA LYS A 39 53.72 -2.13 9.97
C LYS A 39 52.58 -1.13 9.88
N LYS A 40 52.62 -0.19 8.92
CA LYS A 40 51.50 0.74 8.65
C LYS A 40 50.32 0.01 8.03
N LYS A 41 50.57 -0.95 7.15
CA LYS A 41 49.52 -1.77 6.52
C LYS A 41 48.69 -2.56 7.55
N LYS A 42 49.34 -3.13 8.59
CA LYS A 42 48.65 -3.83 9.69
C LYS A 42 47.86 -2.92 10.63
N LYS A 43 48.19 -1.63 10.72
CA LYS A 43 47.52 -0.65 11.61
C LYS A 43 46.48 0.21 10.90
N LEU A 44 46.24 -0.01 9.62
CA LEU A 44 45.32 0.80 8.83
C LEU A 44 43.87 0.53 9.26
N LYS A 45 43.21 1.54 9.82
CA LYS A 45 41.78 1.47 10.15
C LYS A 45 40.97 1.85 8.91
N LYS A 46 40.18 0.92 8.40
CA LYS A 46 39.32 1.16 7.24
C LYS A 46 38.13 2.05 7.62
N SER A 47 37.88 3.07 6.80
CA SER A 47 36.64 3.86 6.79
C SER A 47 35.47 2.91 6.52
N GLN A 48 34.41 3.03 7.32
CA GLN A 48 33.24 2.16 7.26
C GLN A 48 32.13 2.84 6.47
N PRO A 49 31.30 2.06 5.74
CA PRO A 49 30.14 2.63 5.06
C PRO A 49 29.14 3.23 6.06
N PRO A 50 28.35 4.23 5.65
CA PRO A 50 27.21 4.73 6.43
C PRO A 50 26.21 3.61 6.78
N LYS A 51 25.46 3.76 7.88
CA LYS A 51 24.40 2.81 8.22
C LYS A 51 23.35 2.74 7.10
N GLY A 52 22.96 1.52 6.70
CA GLY A 52 22.00 1.28 5.62
C GLY A 52 22.57 1.44 4.20
N PHE A 53 23.88 1.60 4.04
CA PHE A 53 24.50 1.69 2.73
C PHE A 53 24.38 0.37 1.95
N VAL A 54 23.83 0.44 0.74
CA VAL A 54 23.80 -0.70 -0.18
C VAL A 54 25.21 -0.92 -0.70
N HIS A 55 25.75 -2.13 -0.48
CA HIS A 55 27.12 -2.47 -0.88
C HIS A 55 27.37 -2.17 -2.36
N TYR A 56 28.43 -1.41 -2.63
CA TYR A 56 28.87 -1.05 -3.98
C TYR A 56 30.38 -0.85 -3.96
N ASP A 57 31.08 -1.61 -4.80
CA ASP A 57 32.51 -1.61 -4.99
C ASP A 57 32.84 -1.90 -6.47
N GLU A 58 34.12 -1.96 -6.81
CA GLU A 58 34.57 -2.25 -8.18
C GLU A 58 34.04 -3.60 -8.70
N GLU A 59 34.04 -4.63 -7.85
CA GLU A 59 33.53 -5.96 -8.25
C GLU A 59 32.04 -5.93 -8.56
N THR A 60 31.24 -5.26 -7.73
CA THR A 60 29.81 -5.05 -7.94
C THR A 60 29.57 -4.23 -9.21
N PHE A 61 30.37 -3.20 -9.45
CA PHE A 61 30.27 -2.37 -10.64
C PHE A 61 30.57 -3.14 -11.93
N THR A 62 31.63 -3.94 -11.96
CA THR A 62 31.96 -4.81 -13.09
C THR A 62 30.83 -5.80 -13.36
N LYS A 63 30.30 -6.43 -12.30
CA LYS A 63 29.12 -7.31 -12.42
C LYS A 63 27.92 -6.60 -13.04
N LEU A 64 27.63 -5.35 -12.65
CA LEU A 64 26.52 -4.58 -13.21
C LEU A 64 26.73 -4.19 -14.68
N GLN A 65 27.98 -3.99 -15.12
CA GLN A 65 28.29 -3.72 -16.53
C GLN A 65 28.17 -4.97 -17.41
N GLU A 66 28.67 -6.10 -16.90
CA GLU A 66 28.76 -7.36 -17.65
C GLU A 66 27.48 -8.21 -17.56
N ALA A 67 26.61 -7.91 -16.58
CA ALA A 67 25.36 -8.63 -16.39
C ALA A 67 24.52 -8.60 -17.67
N LYS A 68 24.02 -9.78 -18.04
CA LYS A 68 23.04 -9.87 -19.12
C LYS A 68 21.76 -9.15 -18.68
N PRO A 69 21.16 -8.31 -19.54
CA PRO A 69 19.86 -7.72 -19.26
C PRO A 69 18.84 -8.80 -18.88
N GLU A 70 18.00 -8.48 -17.89
CA GLU A 70 16.97 -9.40 -17.42
C GLU A 70 15.99 -9.73 -18.55
N PRO A 71 15.56 -11.00 -18.67
CA PRO A 71 14.55 -11.37 -19.64
C PRO A 71 13.21 -10.73 -19.29
N LEU A 72 12.39 -10.46 -20.31
CA LEU A 72 11.02 -10.02 -20.09
C LEU A 72 10.19 -11.17 -19.54
N GLU A 73 9.78 -11.06 -18.28
CA GLU A 73 8.84 -12.00 -17.68
C GLU A 73 7.43 -11.41 -17.67
N SER A 74 6.43 -12.25 -17.93
CA SER A 74 5.03 -11.85 -17.74
C SER A 74 4.76 -11.63 -16.26
N SER A 75 4.15 -10.50 -15.94
CA SER A 75 3.63 -10.13 -14.61
C SER A 75 2.10 -10.16 -14.57
N PHE A 76 1.48 -10.90 -15.50
CA PHE A 76 0.03 -10.90 -15.67
C PHE A 76 -0.67 -11.41 -14.39
N ARG A 77 -1.73 -10.71 -13.99
CA ARG A 77 -2.56 -11.09 -12.86
C ARG A 77 -4.01 -10.78 -13.20
N MET A 78 -4.87 -11.79 -13.13
CA MET A 78 -6.31 -11.56 -13.15
C MET A 78 -6.71 -10.83 -11.88
N THR A 79 -7.13 -9.58 -12.00
CA THR A 79 -7.72 -8.84 -10.90
C THR A 79 -9.25 -8.99 -10.93
N PRO A 80 -9.92 -8.79 -9.79
CA PRO A 80 -11.38 -8.84 -9.78
C PRO A 80 -12.04 -7.73 -10.56
N GLY A 81 -11.52 -6.49 -10.53
CA GLY A 81 -11.98 -5.44 -11.44
C GLY A 81 -11.87 -5.86 -12.91
N MET A 82 -10.78 -6.52 -13.32
CA MET A 82 -10.65 -7.08 -14.66
C MET A 82 -11.69 -8.16 -14.94
N LEU A 83 -11.97 -9.06 -13.98
CA LEU A 83 -13.02 -10.05 -14.14
C LEU A 83 -14.40 -9.39 -14.28
N MET A 84 -14.73 -8.38 -13.47
CA MET A 84 -15.99 -7.66 -13.58
C MET A 84 -16.16 -7.00 -14.95
N GLN A 85 -15.13 -6.29 -15.44
CA GLN A 85 -15.12 -5.70 -16.78
C GLN A 85 -15.26 -6.77 -17.88
N LEU A 86 -14.70 -7.95 -17.67
CA LEU A 86 -14.78 -9.06 -18.61
C LEU A 86 -16.18 -9.69 -18.65
N LEU A 87 -16.85 -9.76 -17.50
CA LEU A 87 -18.23 -10.24 -17.36
C LEU A 87 -19.23 -9.22 -17.94
N ASP A 88 -18.96 -7.93 -17.76
CA ASP A 88 -19.81 -6.84 -18.23
C ASP A 88 -19.70 -6.59 -19.75
N ARG A 89 -18.64 -7.10 -20.38
CA ARG A 89 -18.39 -6.98 -21.83
C ARG A 89 -19.49 -7.69 -22.65
N PRO A 90 -20.07 -7.04 -23.69
CA PRO A 90 -21.05 -7.66 -24.58
C PRO A 90 -20.56 -8.98 -25.20
N GLY A 91 -21.41 -10.01 -25.18
CA GLY A 91 -21.13 -11.34 -25.72
C GLY A 91 -20.78 -12.40 -24.66
N ASP A 92 -20.14 -13.49 -25.10
CA ASP A 92 -19.84 -14.64 -24.25
C ASP A 92 -18.63 -14.38 -23.32
N ALA A 93 -18.92 -14.12 -22.06
CA ALA A 93 -17.94 -13.90 -21.01
C ALA A 93 -16.96 -15.09 -20.82
N TRP A 94 -17.40 -16.32 -21.07
CA TRP A 94 -16.52 -17.49 -21.00
C TRP A 94 -15.49 -17.48 -22.11
N ALA A 95 -15.91 -17.18 -23.35
CA ALA A 95 -15.00 -17.05 -24.49
C ALA A 95 -13.97 -15.93 -24.24
N HIS A 96 -14.42 -14.79 -23.72
CA HIS A 96 -13.52 -13.68 -23.35
C HIS A 96 -12.49 -14.09 -22.29
N GLY A 97 -12.94 -14.72 -21.20
CA GLY A 97 -12.07 -15.22 -20.13
C GLY A 97 -11.07 -16.25 -20.62
N ARG A 98 -11.52 -17.19 -21.46
CA ARG A 98 -10.67 -18.21 -22.05
C ARG A 98 -9.56 -17.59 -22.88
N SER A 99 -9.88 -16.65 -23.78
CA SER A 99 -8.87 -16.00 -24.62
C SER A 99 -7.87 -15.20 -23.77
N LEU A 100 -8.35 -14.35 -22.85
CA LEU A 100 -7.47 -13.53 -22.00
C LEU A 100 -6.51 -14.38 -21.16
N LEU A 101 -6.98 -15.50 -20.60
CA LEU A 101 -6.18 -16.33 -19.71
C LEU A 101 -5.23 -17.27 -20.46
N LEU A 102 -5.67 -17.87 -21.56
CA LEU A 102 -4.91 -18.92 -22.26
C LEU A 102 -4.01 -18.39 -23.37
N ASP A 103 -4.30 -17.20 -23.90
CA ASP A 103 -3.48 -16.54 -24.93
C ASP A 103 -2.47 -15.57 -24.30
N SER A 104 -2.35 -15.55 -22.97
CA SER A 104 -1.36 -14.76 -22.23
C SER A 104 0.07 -15.32 -22.39
N HIS A 105 1.07 -14.46 -22.21
CA HIS A 105 2.50 -14.80 -22.25
C HIS A 105 2.99 -15.57 -20.99
N GLU A 106 2.06 -15.98 -20.15
CA GLU A 106 2.32 -16.79 -18.95
C GLU A 106 2.70 -18.23 -19.34
N PRO A 107 3.66 -18.88 -18.66
CA PRO A 107 3.89 -20.30 -18.84
C PRO A 107 2.66 -21.11 -18.45
N ARG A 108 2.49 -22.30 -19.04
CA ARG A 108 1.30 -23.15 -18.87
C ARG A 108 0.93 -23.43 -17.41
N SER A 109 1.91 -23.55 -16.52
CA SER A 109 1.68 -23.73 -15.07
C SER A 109 1.00 -22.51 -14.44
N ARG A 110 1.44 -21.30 -14.77
CA ARG A 110 0.84 -20.05 -14.30
C ARG A 110 -0.52 -19.78 -14.94
N GLN A 111 -0.69 -20.05 -16.24
CA GLN A 111 -2.01 -19.98 -16.90
C GLN A 111 -3.06 -20.83 -16.17
N ARG A 112 -2.73 -22.09 -15.82
CA ARG A 112 -3.62 -22.97 -15.06
C ARG A 112 -3.96 -22.40 -13.68
N ARG A 113 -2.98 -21.80 -13.00
CA ARG A 113 -3.22 -21.11 -11.72
C ARG A 113 -4.19 -19.95 -11.91
N HIS A 114 -3.98 -19.10 -12.92
CA HIS A 114 -4.90 -18.00 -13.22
C HIS A 114 -6.31 -18.50 -13.52
N VAL A 115 -6.47 -19.52 -14.37
CA VAL A 115 -7.80 -20.12 -14.65
C VAL A 115 -8.48 -20.59 -13.37
N ARG A 116 -7.77 -21.33 -12.51
CA ARG A 116 -8.34 -21.82 -11.24
C ARG A 116 -8.73 -20.67 -10.32
N SER A 117 -7.88 -19.66 -10.19
CA SER A 117 -8.14 -18.46 -9.39
C SER A 117 -9.32 -17.65 -9.92
N THR A 118 -9.42 -17.45 -11.23
CA THR A 118 -10.54 -16.73 -11.87
C THR A 118 -11.86 -17.45 -11.67
N ILE A 119 -11.89 -18.78 -11.80
CA ILE A 119 -13.09 -19.59 -11.52
C ILE A 119 -13.50 -19.48 -10.05
N GLY A 120 -12.54 -19.54 -9.12
CA GLY A 120 -12.80 -19.38 -7.70
C GLY A 120 -13.42 -18.01 -7.37
N LEU A 121 -12.87 -16.97 -7.99
CA LEU A 121 -13.37 -15.60 -7.85
C LEU A 121 -14.80 -15.44 -8.42
N TYR A 122 -15.06 -15.92 -9.64
CA TYR A 122 -16.40 -15.89 -10.24
C TYR A 122 -17.44 -16.60 -9.35
N LYS A 123 -17.12 -17.79 -8.85
CA LYS A 123 -18.04 -18.56 -7.99
C LYS A 123 -18.44 -17.78 -6.75
N ALA A 124 -17.53 -17.01 -6.18
CA ALA A 124 -17.84 -16.27 -4.98
C ALA A 124 -18.51 -14.93 -5.21
N LEU A 125 -18.15 -14.22 -6.29
CA LEU A 125 -18.95 -13.08 -6.72
C LEU A 125 -20.42 -13.51 -6.89
N ARG A 126 -20.63 -14.73 -7.39
CA ARG A 126 -21.97 -15.32 -7.49
C ARG A 126 -22.58 -15.63 -6.13
N THR A 127 -21.82 -16.22 -5.20
CA THR A 127 -22.30 -16.48 -3.83
C THR A 127 -22.64 -15.19 -3.07
N ALA A 128 -21.87 -14.12 -3.28
CA ALA A 128 -22.07 -12.81 -2.68
C ALA A 128 -23.21 -12.00 -3.34
N GLY A 129 -23.82 -12.51 -4.41
CA GLY A 129 -24.89 -11.81 -5.13
C GLY A 129 -24.42 -10.71 -6.09
N VAL A 130 -23.11 -10.45 -6.18
CA VAL A 130 -22.50 -9.42 -7.04
C VAL A 130 -22.64 -9.76 -8.53
N VAL A 131 -22.65 -11.06 -8.85
CA VAL A 131 -22.91 -11.52 -10.22
C VAL A 131 -24.02 -12.57 -10.24
N ARG A 132 -24.91 -12.46 -11.22
CA ARG A 132 -26.02 -13.40 -11.40
C ARG A 132 -25.91 -14.04 -12.79
N LEU A 133 -26.07 -15.35 -12.83
CA LEU A 133 -26.21 -16.06 -14.11
C LEU A 133 -27.65 -15.92 -14.58
N LEU A 134 -27.83 -15.51 -15.83
CA LEU A 134 -29.12 -15.39 -16.50
C LEU A 134 -29.46 -16.69 -17.23
N ASP A 135 -30.75 -17.03 -17.28
CA ASP A 135 -31.24 -18.19 -18.02
C ASP A 135 -31.20 -17.97 -19.55
N GLU A 136 -31.42 -16.72 -19.97
CA GLU A 136 -31.32 -16.25 -21.36
C GLU A 136 -30.36 -15.07 -21.45
N PRO A 137 -29.68 -14.86 -22.60
CA PRO A 137 -28.76 -13.74 -22.74
C PRO A 137 -29.52 -12.41 -22.72
N ASP A 138 -28.91 -11.39 -22.13
CA ASP A 138 -29.46 -10.04 -22.16
C ASP A 138 -29.38 -9.39 -23.55
N LYS A 139 -29.81 -8.12 -23.65
CA LYS A 139 -29.80 -7.35 -24.91
C LYS A 139 -28.40 -7.16 -25.52
N TYR A 140 -27.33 -7.43 -24.77
CA TYR A 140 -25.94 -7.36 -25.21
C TYR A 140 -25.31 -8.74 -25.42
N GLY A 141 -26.10 -9.82 -25.32
CA GLY A 141 -25.63 -11.19 -25.49
C GLY A 141 -24.92 -11.77 -24.27
N ARG A 142 -25.08 -11.16 -23.09
CA ARG A 142 -24.40 -11.55 -21.85
C ARG A 142 -25.26 -12.54 -21.08
N PHE A 143 -24.65 -13.62 -20.60
CA PHE A 143 -25.29 -14.59 -19.70
C PHE A 143 -25.02 -14.31 -18.23
N VAL A 144 -24.23 -13.27 -17.94
CA VAL A 144 -23.91 -12.85 -16.58
C VAL A 144 -24.33 -11.40 -16.43
N GLU A 145 -25.22 -11.16 -15.48
CA GLU A 145 -25.56 -9.82 -15.01
C GLU A 145 -24.61 -9.45 -13.87
N VAL A 146 -24.05 -8.26 -13.96
CA VAL A 146 -23.22 -7.65 -12.92
C VAL A 146 -24.08 -6.61 -12.22
N ASP A 147 -24.14 -6.66 -10.90
CA ASP A 147 -24.75 -5.58 -10.13
C ASP A 147 -23.84 -4.35 -10.20
N HIS A 148 -24.29 -3.30 -10.89
CA HIS A 148 -23.50 -2.10 -11.16
C HIS A 148 -23.28 -1.23 -9.92
N GLU A 149 -24.21 -1.26 -8.94
CA GLU A 149 -24.04 -0.55 -7.68
C GLU A 149 -22.88 -1.18 -6.88
N LEU A 150 -22.83 -2.51 -6.85
CA LEU A 150 -21.73 -3.28 -6.23
C LEU A 150 -20.43 -3.29 -7.07
N GLN A 151 -20.52 -3.02 -8.38
CA GLN A 151 -19.37 -2.95 -9.29
C GLN A 151 -18.50 -1.72 -9.01
N ASP A 152 -19.11 -0.57 -8.74
CA ASP A 152 -18.40 0.66 -8.39
C ASP A 152 -17.68 0.52 -7.03
N ASP A 153 -18.22 -0.29 -6.12
CA ASP A 153 -17.58 -0.67 -4.85
C ASP A 153 -16.35 -1.57 -5.04
N PHE A 154 -16.35 -2.43 -6.07
CA PHE A 154 -15.24 -3.34 -6.37
C PHE A 154 -14.12 -2.71 -7.22
N ALA A 155 -14.47 -1.76 -8.09
CA ALA A 155 -13.55 -1.12 -9.02
C ALA A 155 -12.50 -0.24 -8.33
N LEU A 156 -12.69 0.09 -7.05
CA LEU A 156 -11.97 1.17 -6.37
C LEU A 156 -11.16 0.76 -5.12
N ASN A 157 -10.68 -0.49 -5.03
CA ASN A 157 -9.59 -0.99 -4.13
C ASN A 157 -9.94 -2.11 -3.12
N GLN A 158 -11.10 -2.77 -3.19
CA GLN A 158 -11.69 -3.30 -1.94
C GLN A 158 -12.22 -4.75 -1.95
N LEU A 159 -11.42 -5.72 -2.41
CA LEU A 159 -11.79 -7.14 -2.24
C LEU A 159 -11.86 -7.61 -0.79
N LEU A 160 -11.20 -6.87 0.10
CA LEU A 160 -11.23 -7.12 1.53
C LEU A 160 -12.33 -6.28 2.21
N ALA A 161 -13.05 -5.42 1.49
CA ALA A 161 -14.15 -4.66 2.08
C ALA A 161 -15.31 -5.50 2.60
N PRO A 162 -15.70 -6.62 1.94
CA PRO A 162 -16.70 -7.51 2.51
C PRO A 162 -16.31 -8.10 3.88
N PHE A 163 -15.01 -8.10 4.24
CA PHE A 163 -14.58 -8.45 5.60
C PHE A 163 -15.06 -7.42 6.63
N LEU A 164 -15.09 -6.12 6.30
CA LEU A 164 -15.60 -5.10 7.23
C LEU A 164 -17.07 -5.30 7.56
N LEU A 165 -17.90 -5.66 6.56
CA LEU A 165 -19.31 -5.98 6.77
C LEU A 165 -19.53 -7.17 7.71
N HIS A 166 -18.55 -8.07 7.78
CA HIS A 166 -18.58 -9.19 8.72
C HIS A 166 -18.00 -8.84 10.10
N ALA A 167 -16.88 -8.12 10.13
CA ALA A 167 -16.11 -7.89 11.34
C ALA A 167 -16.65 -6.75 12.20
N VAL A 168 -17.13 -5.66 11.60
CA VAL A 168 -17.64 -4.48 12.34
C VAL A 168 -18.82 -4.85 13.25
N PRO A 169 -19.81 -5.66 12.82
CA PRO A 169 -20.89 -6.08 13.71
C PRO A 169 -20.48 -6.95 14.91
N LEU A 170 -19.25 -7.48 14.93
CA LEU A 170 -18.72 -8.29 16.04
C LEU A 170 -18.10 -7.43 17.15
N LEU A 171 -17.91 -6.14 16.90
CA LEU A 171 -17.38 -5.21 17.89
C LEU A 171 -18.44 -4.86 18.94
N ASP A 172 -17.99 -4.67 20.18
CA ASP A 172 -18.84 -4.16 21.26
C ASP A 172 -18.98 -2.64 21.13
N ARG A 173 -20.21 -2.17 20.90
CA ARG A 173 -20.52 -0.76 20.68
C ARG A 173 -20.50 0.08 21.96
N ASP A 174 -20.61 -0.57 23.11
CA ASP A 174 -20.64 0.11 24.41
C ASP A 174 -19.21 0.34 24.97
N ASP A 175 -18.18 -0.21 24.31
CA ASP A 175 -16.78 -0.02 24.67
C ASP A 175 -16.26 1.37 24.26
N GLU A 176 -15.58 2.07 25.16
CA GLU A 176 -15.01 3.41 24.88
C GLU A 176 -13.98 3.39 23.72
N GLY A 177 -13.36 2.24 23.46
CA GLY A 177 -12.42 2.02 22.36
C GLY A 177 -13.09 1.69 21.02
N TYR A 178 -14.43 1.61 20.96
CA TYR A 178 -15.17 1.21 19.76
C TYR A 178 -14.78 1.99 18.49
N PRO A 179 -14.67 3.34 18.49
CA PRO A 179 -14.30 4.10 17.29
C PRO A 179 -12.94 3.71 16.74
N TYR A 180 -12.02 3.37 17.64
CA TYR A 180 -10.65 2.98 17.31
C TYR A 180 -10.57 1.53 16.84
N ALA A 181 -11.46 0.68 17.33
CA ALA A 181 -11.62 -0.68 16.82
C ALA A 181 -12.18 -0.70 15.40
N VAL A 182 -13.17 0.16 15.11
CA VAL A 182 -13.66 0.37 13.74
C VAL A 182 -12.52 0.87 12.85
N LEU A 183 -11.77 1.90 13.28
CA LEU A 183 -10.63 2.41 12.53
C LEU A 183 -9.56 1.33 12.27
N ALA A 184 -9.24 0.51 13.28
CA ALA A 184 -8.26 -0.56 13.14
C ALA A 184 -8.67 -1.59 12.08
N LEU A 185 -9.95 -1.98 12.04
CA LEU A 185 -10.49 -2.83 10.98
C LEU A 185 -10.37 -2.17 9.60
N VAL A 186 -10.72 -0.89 9.49
CA VAL A 186 -10.61 -0.15 8.23
C VAL A 186 -9.15 -0.07 7.75
N GLU A 187 -8.23 0.35 8.62
CA GLU A 187 -6.81 0.42 8.28
C GLU A 187 -6.26 -0.99 7.92
N ALA A 188 -6.80 -2.08 8.47
CA ALA A 188 -6.37 -3.42 8.12
C ALA A 188 -6.69 -3.83 6.68
N VAL A 189 -7.78 -3.33 6.09
CA VAL A 189 -8.21 -3.68 4.72
C VAL A 189 -7.65 -2.74 3.64
N VAL A 190 -7.27 -1.52 4.00
CA VAL A 190 -6.65 -0.55 3.07
C VAL A 190 -5.22 -0.97 2.72
N ASP A 191 -4.75 -0.63 1.53
CA ASP A 191 -3.40 -0.97 1.07
C ASP A 191 -2.29 -0.37 1.96
N ASN A 192 -1.18 -1.10 2.09
CA ASN A 192 -0.05 -0.67 2.93
C ASN A 192 0.70 0.53 2.33
N PRO A 193 0.82 1.65 3.05
CA PRO A 193 1.67 2.75 2.66
C PRO A 193 3.12 2.47 3.14
N PHE A 194 3.78 1.50 2.51
CA PHE A 194 5.08 0.96 2.98
C PHE A 194 6.12 2.00 3.42
N PRO A 195 6.39 3.09 2.66
CA PRO A 195 7.33 4.12 3.10
C PRO A 195 6.97 4.78 4.44
N ILE A 196 5.67 4.97 4.72
CA ILE A 196 5.18 5.54 5.97
C ILE A 196 5.32 4.52 7.12
N LEU A 197 4.93 3.26 6.89
CA LEU A 197 5.06 2.20 7.90
C LEU A 197 6.53 1.96 8.29
N MET A 198 7.45 2.00 7.32
CA MET A 198 8.89 1.87 7.61
C MET A 198 9.38 3.07 8.42
N ALA A 199 8.95 4.29 8.09
CA ALA A 199 9.32 5.47 8.88
C ALA A 199 8.80 5.42 10.33
N GLN A 200 7.58 4.92 10.56
CA GLN A 200 7.06 4.66 11.90
C GLN A 200 7.91 3.64 12.66
N LYS A 201 8.26 2.52 12.00
CA LYS A 201 9.11 1.48 12.57
C LYS A 201 10.52 2.01 12.91
N ASP A 202 11.13 2.78 12.01
CA ASP A 202 12.46 3.34 12.21
C ASP A 202 12.45 4.33 13.40
N LYS A 203 11.42 5.15 13.52
CA LYS A 203 11.24 6.06 14.65
C LYS A 203 11.14 5.32 15.99
N LEU A 204 10.33 4.27 16.05
CA LEU A 204 10.21 3.43 17.26
C LEU A 204 11.53 2.74 17.61
N LYS A 205 12.29 2.28 16.60
CA LYS A 205 13.63 1.73 16.81
C LYS A 205 14.60 2.77 17.35
N ASP A 206 14.56 4.00 16.85
CA ASP A 206 15.42 5.09 17.34
C ASP A 206 15.12 5.46 18.79
N GLU A 207 13.84 5.52 19.17
CA GLU A 207 13.38 5.78 20.55
C GLU A 207 13.82 4.66 21.49
N ALA A 208 13.51 3.40 21.16
CA ALA A 208 13.94 2.24 21.95
C ALA A 208 15.47 2.17 22.07
N MET A 209 16.19 2.50 21.00
CA MET A 209 17.66 2.54 21.03
C MET A 209 18.18 3.60 22.01
N ALA A 210 17.55 4.77 22.08
CA ALA A 210 17.93 5.82 23.01
C ALA A 210 17.63 5.42 24.46
N GLU A 211 16.48 4.83 24.72
CA GLU A 211 16.09 4.32 26.05
C GLU A 211 17.03 3.23 26.55
N MET A 212 17.31 2.22 25.71
CA MET A 212 18.23 1.14 26.09
C MET A 212 19.67 1.63 26.31
N LYS A 213 20.11 2.67 25.58
CA LYS A 213 21.40 3.33 25.86
C LYS A 213 21.39 4.02 27.21
N ALA A 214 20.33 4.73 27.56
CA ALA A 214 20.19 5.40 28.85
C ALA A 214 20.12 4.40 30.01
N ALA A 215 19.49 3.24 29.78
CA ALA A 215 19.41 2.14 30.74
C ALA A 215 20.68 1.28 30.83
N GLY A 216 21.70 1.55 30.00
CA GLY A 216 22.98 0.82 30.05
C GLY A 216 22.91 -0.63 29.53
N VAL A 217 21.94 -0.96 28.68
CA VAL A 217 21.78 -2.31 28.11
C VAL A 217 22.95 -2.66 27.18
N GLU A 218 23.41 -3.90 27.23
CA GLU A 218 24.51 -4.39 26.39
C GLU A 218 24.21 -4.28 24.90
N TYR A 219 25.26 -4.11 24.09
CA TYR A 219 25.10 -3.87 22.65
C TYR A 219 24.36 -5.01 21.92
N GLU A 220 24.74 -6.25 22.17
CA GLU A 220 24.14 -7.41 21.51
C GLU A 220 22.65 -7.57 21.87
N GLN A 221 22.33 -7.39 23.15
CA GLN A 221 20.94 -7.42 23.63
C GLN A 221 20.11 -6.29 23.01
N ARG A 222 20.69 -5.10 22.81
CA ARG A 222 20.00 -4.00 22.12
C ARG A 222 19.65 -4.35 20.67
N ILE A 223 20.56 -4.99 19.94
CA ILE A 223 20.28 -5.39 18.55
C ILE A 223 19.16 -6.42 18.50
N GLU A 224 19.17 -7.41 19.40
CA GLU A 224 18.11 -8.42 19.48
C GLU A 224 16.73 -7.80 19.78
N GLU A 225 16.65 -6.87 20.73
CA GLU A 225 15.40 -6.19 21.05
C GLU A 225 14.90 -5.29 19.90
N LEU A 226 15.81 -4.57 19.22
CA LEU A 226 15.45 -3.74 18.07
C LEU A 226 14.90 -4.54 16.90
N ASP A 227 15.31 -5.79 16.71
CA ASP A 227 14.79 -6.64 15.62
C ASP A 227 13.35 -7.10 15.83
N LYS A 228 12.90 -7.16 17.10
CA LYS A 228 11.52 -7.49 17.46
C LYS A 228 10.54 -6.34 17.17
N ILE A 229 11.03 -5.10 17.12
CA ILE A 229 10.20 -3.91 16.90
C ILE A 229 9.57 -3.91 15.50
N GLN A 230 8.26 -3.70 15.47
CA GLN A 230 7.46 -3.48 14.27
C GLN A 230 6.75 -2.13 14.33
N TYR A 231 6.20 -1.69 13.20
CA TYR A 231 5.28 -0.54 13.17
C TYR A 231 4.01 -0.85 14.00
N PRO A 232 3.24 0.18 14.42
CA PRO A 232 2.01 0.00 15.18
C PRO A 232 0.96 -0.83 14.42
N GLN A 233 0.37 -1.83 15.08
CA GLN A 233 -0.62 -2.74 14.51
C GLN A 233 -1.77 -2.96 15.50
N PRO A 234 -2.66 -1.95 15.65
CA PRO A 234 -3.78 -2.03 16.57
C PRO A 234 -4.63 -3.29 16.32
N MET A 235 -5.03 -3.97 17.39
CA MET A 235 -5.88 -5.16 17.36
C MET A 235 -5.40 -6.29 16.43
N ARG A 236 -4.08 -6.39 16.17
CA ARG A 236 -3.52 -7.34 15.20
C ARG A 236 -4.06 -8.76 15.38
N GLU A 237 -4.01 -9.29 16.59
CA GLU A 237 -4.39 -10.66 16.90
C GLU A 237 -5.88 -10.87 16.65
N GLN A 238 -6.74 -10.02 17.24
CA GLN A 238 -8.19 -10.11 17.08
C GLN A 238 -8.62 -9.99 15.61
N ILE A 239 -8.00 -9.06 14.88
CA ILE A 239 -8.29 -8.84 13.47
C ILE A 239 -7.94 -10.09 12.65
N TYR A 240 -6.78 -10.73 12.91
CA TYR A 240 -6.43 -11.97 12.21
C TYR A 240 -7.31 -13.15 12.61
N ASP A 241 -7.70 -13.28 13.88
CA ASP A 241 -8.60 -14.35 14.34
C ASP A 241 -9.94 -14.29 13.59
N VAL A 242 -10.55 -13.10 13.50
CA VAL A 242 -11.80 -12.92 12.76
C VAL A 242 -11.59 -13.14 11.26
N PHE A 243 -10.48 -12.65 10.70
CA PHE A 243 -10.18 -12.79 9.27
C PHE A 243 -9.93 -14.24 8.85
N ASP A 244 -9.22 -15.01 9.65
CA ASP A 244 -8.93 -16.40 9.34
C ASP A 244 -10.20 -17.25 9.34
N ILE A 245 -11.13 -17.00 10.27
CA ILE A 245 -12.47 -17.62 10.26
C ILE A 245 -13.25 -17.19 9.01
N TRP A 246 -13.31 -15.89 8.73
CA TRP A 246 -14.03 -15.34 7.59
C TRP A 246 -13.51 -15.87 6.25
N ARG A 247 -12.18 -15.99 6.11
CA ARG A 247 -11.52 -16.51 4.89
C ARG A 247 -11.91 -17.94 4.56
N VAL A 248 -12.17 -18.79 5.55
CA VAL A 248 -12.63 -20.18 5.31
C VAL A 248 -13.95 -20.21 4.54
N ALA A 249 -14.88 -19.31 4.89
CA ALA A 249 -16.15 -19.15 4.18
C ALA A 249 -16.01 -18.35 2.88
N ASN A 250 -14.90 -17.64 2.69
CA ASN A 250 -14.65 -16.72 1.57
C ASN A 250 -13.38 -17.10 0.77
N PRO A 251 -13.28 -18.32 0.20
CA PRO A 251 -12.06 -18.82 -0.44
C PRO A 251 -11.64 -18.05 -1.71
N TRP A 252 -12.49 -17.16 -2.20
CA TRP A 252 -12.27 -16.32 -3.36
C TRP A 252 -11.29 -15.17 -3.16
N ILE A 253 -11.03 -14.80 -1.91
CA ILE A 253 -9.97 -13.84 -1.60
C ILE A 253 -8.59 -14.42 -1.96
N GLY A 254 -8.48 -15.73 -2.13
CA GLY A 254 -7.28 -16.42 -2.57
C GLY A 254 -6.13 -16.24 -1.58
N ASP A 255 -4.96 -15.85 -2.10
CA ASP A 255 -3.76 -15.62 -1.29
C ASP A 255 -3.71 -14.20 -0.68
N ARG A 256 -4.77 -13.39 -0.84
CA ARG A 256 -4.81 -12.04 -0.29
C ARG A 256 -4.95 -12.11 1.23
N ASN A 257 -4.34 -11.14 1.89
CA ASN A 257 -4.37 -11.02 3.33
C ASN A 257 -4.60 -9.57 3.73
N ILE A 258 -5.20 -9.37 4.89
CA ILE A 258 -5.25 -8.07 5.55
C ILE A 258 -3.91 -7.75 6.21
N ALA A 259 -3.70 -6.47 6.46
CA ALA A 259 -2.49 -5.97 7.09
C ALA A 259 -2.88 -4.94 8.16
N PRO A 260 -3.11 -5.36 9.41
CA PRO A 260 -3.30 -4.45 10.53
C PRO A 260 -2.16 -3.43 10.58
N LYS A 261 -2.52 -2.16 10.74
CA LYS A 261 -1.61 -1.02 10.77
C LYS A 261 -2.32 0.16 11.42
N GLY A 262 -1.55 1.07 12.03
CA GLY A 262 -2.07 2.28 12.66
C GLY A 262 -1.35 3.52 12.13
N VAL A 263 -1.81 4.08 11.02
CA VAL A 263 -1.27 5.35 10.48
C VAL A 263 -2.22 6.49 10.81
N VAL A 264 -3.52 6.33 10.54
CA VAL A 264 -4.53 7.29 10.98
C VAL A 264 -4.63 7.29 12.50
N ARG A 265 -4.57 6.11 13.12
CA ARG A 265 -4.56 5.99 14.58
C ARG A 265 -3.40 6.77 15.22
N ASP A 266 -2.21 6.67 14.65
CA ASP A 266 -1.01 7.35 15.15
C ASP A 266 -1.07 8.88 14.93
N LEU A 267 -1.65 9.32 13.80
CA LEU A 267 -1.93 10.73 13.54
C LEU A 267 -2.90 11.31 14.58
N TRP A 268 -3.98 10.56 14.89
CA TRP A 268 -4.99 10.90 15.89
C TRP A 268 -4.39 10.98 17.30
N ASP A 269 -3.73 9.91 17.76
CA ASP A 269 -3.20 9.79 19.12
C ASP A 269 -2.18 10.88 19.45
N ARG A 270 -1.43 11.34 18.45
CA ARG A 270 -0.42 12.39 18.59
C ARG A 270 -0.98 13.79 18.40
N ALA A 271 -2.26 13.94 18.07
CA ALA A 271 -2.90 15.21 17.74
C ALA A 271 -2.08 16.03 16.73
N MET A 272 -1.50 15.37 15.72
CA MET A 272 -0.66 16.01 14.71
C MET A 272 -1.49 16.46 13.52
N ASP A 273 -1.16 17.63 12.96
CA ASP A 273 -1.60 18.00 11.61
C ASP A 273 -0.76 17.28 10.54
N PHE A 274 -1.24 17.30 9.30
CA PHE A 274 -0.57 16.63 8.18
C PHE A 274 0.89 17.10 7.99
N PRO A 275 1.21 18.41 7.98
CA PRO A 275 2.59 18.88 7.90
C PRO A 275 3.47 18.44 9.07
N ALA A 276 2.94 18.39 10.30
CA ALA A 276 3.65 17.94 11.48
C ALA A 276 3.98 16.45 11.40
N PHE A 277 3.05 15.62 10.95
CA PHE A 277 3.28 14.19 10.75
C PHE A 277 4.38 13.95 9.70
N VAL A 278 4.35 14.67 8.57
CA VAL A 278 5.40 14.60 7.54
C VAL A 278 6.77 14.99 8.09
N ARG A 279 6.84 16.06 8.91
CA ARG A 279 8.09 16.48 9.56
C ARG A 279 8.56 15.48 10.62
N HIS A 280 7.65 14.95 11.43
CA HIS A 280 7.95 14.05 12.54
C HIS A 280 8.63 12.77 12.04
N TYR A 281 8.13 12.20 10.93
CA TYR A 281 8.65 10.98 10.33
C TYR A 281 9.65 11.22 9.18
N GLY A 282 9.90 12.48 8.79
CA GLY A 282 10.87 12.81 7.74
C GLY A 282 10.47 12.34 6.32
N ILE A 283 9.17 12.13 6.08
CA ILE A 283 8.62 11.51 4.86
C ILE A 283 8.28 12.50 3.74
N LYS A 284 9.05 13.59 3.58
CA LYS A 284 8.78 14.66 2.60
C LYS A 284 8.62 14.16 1.15
N ARG A 285 9.30 13.07 0.77
CA ARG A 285 9.20 12.47 -0.58
C ARG A 285 7.99 11.57 -0.77
N SER A 286 7.22 11.32 0.29
CA SER A 286 6.06 10.42 0.31
C SER A 286 4.80 11.14 0.80
N GLU A 287 4.78 12.46 0.75
CA GLU A 287 3.65 13.30 1.16
C GLU A 287 2.37 12.96 0.38
N GLY A 288 2.44 12.90 -0.95
CA GLY A 288 1.29 12.49 -1.77
C GLY A 288 0.82 11.06 -1.51
N LEU A 289 1.73 10.16 -1.11
CA LEU A 289 1.36 8.79 -0.71
C LEU A 289 0.61 8.79 0.62
N LEU A 290 1.02 9.62 1.58
CA LEU A 290 0.30 9.78 2.84
C LEU A 290 -1.09 10.35 2.59
N LEU A 291 -1.20 11.43 1.80
CA LEU A 291 -2.50 12.05 1.49
C LEU A 291 -3.45 11.05 0.81
N ARG A 292 -2.93 10.28 -0.16
CA ARG A 292 -3.68 9.20 -0.81
C ARG A 292 -4.15 8.17 0.20
N TYR A 293 -3.27 7.72 1.10
CA TYR A 293 -3.63 6.74 2.12
C TYR A 293 -4.71 7.26 3.07
N LEU A 294 -4.59 8.49 3.58
CA LEU A 294 -5.62 9.10 4.43
C LEU A 294 -6.96 9.20 3.70
N SER A 295 -6.93 9.57 2.42
CA SER A 295 -8.12 9.60 1.55
C SER A 295 -8.73 8.21 1.36
N ASP A 296 -7.90 7.18 1.15
CA ASP A 296 -8.37 5.80 1.00
C ASP A 296 -9.03 5.29 2.30
N VAL A 297 -8.46 5.60 3.46
CA VAL A 297 -9.07 5.27 4.77
C VAL A 297 -10.40 6.01 4.95
N TYR A 298 -10.42 7.33 4.72
CA TYR A 298 -11.65 8.14 4.82
C TYR A 298 -12.77 7.62 3.92
N LYS A 299 -12.46 7.33 2.65
CA LYS A 299 -13.42 6.77 1.70
C LYS A 299 -13.92 5.39 2.11
N THR A 300 -13.05 4.56 2.68
CA THR A 300 -13.42 3.23 3.19
C THR A 300 -14.34 3.34 4.41
N MET A 301 -14.06 4.28 5.32
CA MET A 301 -14.95 4.55 6.45
C MET A 301 -16.34 5.00 5.98
N LEU A 302 -16.39 5.92 5.02
CA LEU A 302 -17.66 6.44 4.51
C LEU A 302 -18.52 5.38 3.82
N ARG A 303 -17.92 4.58 2.94
CA ARG A 303 -18.64 3.67 2.04
C ARG A 303 -18.91 2.29 2.64
N THR A 304 -17.95 1.76 3.39
CA THR A 304 -17.94 0.33 3.74
C THR A 304 -18.39 0.07 5.17
N VAL A 305 -18.24 1.04 6.06
CA VAL A 305 -18.74 0.92 7.45
C VAL A 305 -20.25 1.09 7.43
N PRO A 306 -21.04 0.10 7.90
CA PRO A 306 -22.50 0.22 7.92
C PRO A 306 -22.95 1.42 8.75
N ASP A 307 -24.03 2.09 8.34
CA ASP A 307 -24.54 3.27 9.05
C ASP A 307 -24.94 2.96 10.49
N GLU A 308 -25.47 1.76 10.75
CA GLU A 308 -25.78 1.30 12.11
C GLU A 308 -24.54 1.23 13.03
N ALA A 309 -23.35 1.09 12.45
CA ALA A 309 -22.08 1.01 13.17
C ALA A 309 -21.42 2.38 13.37
N LYS A 310 -21.95 3.46 12.77
CA LYS A 310 -21.43 4.83 12.90
C LYS A 310 -22.04 5.53 14.11
N THR A 311 -21.53 5.22 15.30
CA THR A 311 -21.86 5.97 16.53
C THR A 311 -21.41 7.43 16.42
N PRO A 312 -21.89 8.36 17.27
CA PRO A 312 -21.46 9.75 17.26
C PRO A 312 -19.93 9.92 17.28
N GLU A 313 -19.22 9.09 18.02
CA GLU A 313 -17.76 9.13 18.16
C GLU A 313 -17.04 8.59 16.90
N VAL A 314 -17.64 7.62 16.20
CA VAL A 314 -17.14 7.17 14.87
C VAL A 314 -17.31 8.28 13.85
N ILE A 315 -18.45 8.99 13.88
CA ILE A 315 -18.72 10.12 12.99
C ILE A 315 -17.74 11.26 13.29
N GLU A 316 -17.46 11.56 14.57
CA GLU A 316 -16.46 12.57 14.94
C GLU A 316 -15.08 12.23 14.39
N LEU A 317 -14.64 10.98 14.52
CA LEU A 317 -13.37 10.52 13.96
C LEU A 317 -13.34 10.66 12.42
N GLN A 318 -14.45 10.33 11.77
CA GLN A 318 -14.61 10.46 10.32
C GLN A 318 -14.54 11.94 9.88
N ASP A 319 -15.25 12.82 10.57
CA ASP A 319 -15.31 14.25 10.27
C ASP A 319 -13.96 14.92 10.50
N TRP A 320 -13.26 14.55 11.58
CA TRP A 320 -11.89 14.97 11.83
C TRP A 320 -10.96 14.55 10.69
N LEU A 321 -11.01 13.28 10.26
CA LEU A 321 -10.15 12.81 9.18
C LEU A 321 -10.45 13.55 7.88
N GLY A 322 -11.74 13.79 7.58
CA GLY A 322 -12.16 14.60 6.45
C GLY A 322 -11.65 16.04 6.54
N ALA A 323 -11.67 16.65 7.73
CA ALA A 323 -11.14 18.00 7.96
C ALA A 323 -9.63 18.07 7.76
N VAL A 324 -8.86 17.07 8.23
CA VAL A 324 -7.42 16.97 7.99
C VAL A 324 -7.10 16.93 6.50
N ILE A 325 -7.86 16.15 5.72
CA ILE A 325 -7.65 16.04 4.28
C ILE A 325 -8.02 17.37 3.58
N ARG A 326 -9.17 17.96 3.89
CA ARG A 326 -9.61 19.25 3.32
C ARG A 326 -8.63 20.39 3.60
N ALA A 327 -8.06 20.43 4.81
CA ALA A 327 -7.08 21.45 5.18
C ALA A 327 -5.76 21.32 4.40
N THR A 328 -5.47 20.14 3.85
CA THR A 328 -4.25 19.84 3.09
C THR A 328 -4.44 20.04 1.59
N ASP A 329 -5.55 19.55 1.04
CA ASP A 329 -5.94 19.71 -0.37
C ASP A 329 -7.47 19.62 -0.52
N SER A 330 -8.13 20.76 -0.72
CA SER A 330 -9.59 20.82 -0.87
C SER A 330 -10.07 20.22 -2.21
N SER A 331 -9.24 20.26 -3.26
CA SER A 331 -9.65 19.90 -4.63
C SER A 331 -10.02 18.42 -4.78
N LEU A 332 -9.27 17.52 -4.13
CA LEU A 332 -9.49 16.07 -4.22
C LEU A 332 -10.77 15.59 -3.52
N LEU A 333 -11.19 16.29 -2.46
CA LEU A 333 -12.38 15.94 -1.69
C LEU A 333 -13.63 16.55 -2.31
N ASP A 334 -13.51 17.76 -2.87
CA ASP A 334 -14.59 18.46 -3.57
C ASP A 334 -14.96 17.72 -4.88
N GLU A 335 -13.97 17.31 -5.69
CA GLU A 335 -14.20 16.50 -6.90
C GLU A 335 -14.91 15.18 -6.59
N TRP A 336 -14.58 14.56 -5.46
CA TRP A 336 -15.16 13.28 -5.05
C TRP A 336 -16.55 13.42 -4.44
N THR A 337 -16.79 14.47 -3.64
CA THR A 337 -18.12 14.76 -3.07
C THR A 337 -19.10 15.11 -4.18
N ALA A 338 -18.65 15.84 -5.21
CA ALA A 338 -19.43 16.13 -6.41
C ALA A 338 -19.79 14.87 -7.22
N MET A 339 -18.90 13.87 -7.26
CA MET A 339 -19.19 12.58 -7.89
C MET A 339 -20.26 11.77 -7.12
N LEU A 340 -20.25 11.81 -5.79
CA LEU A 340 -21.27 11.12 -4.97
C LEU A 340 -22.62 11.84 -4.96
N ALA A 341 -22.62 13.16 -5.05
CA ALA A 341 -23.84 13.97 -5.10
C ALA A 341 -24.57 13.90 -6.47
N GLY A 342 -24.07 13.08 -7.41
CA GLY A 342 -24.67 12.94 -8.73
C GLY A 342 -24.38 14.14 -9.65
N GLY A 343 -23.10 14.41 -9.92
CA GLY A 343 -22.63 15.05 -11.17
C GLY A 343 -22.96 16.51 -11.44
N ASP A 344 -23.91 17.15 -10.76
CA ASP A 344 -24.37 18.53 -11.04
C ASP A 344 -24.40 19.46 -9.80
N ALA A 345 -23.79 19.05 -8.68
CA ALA A 345 -23.66 19.94 -7.53
C ALA A 345 -22.44 20.86 -7.68
N ASP A 346 -22.68 22.13 -8.03
CA ASP A 346 -21.66 23.19 -7.97
C ASP A 346 -21.13 23.31 -6.52
N PRO A 347 -19.83 23.06 -6.27
CA PRO A 347 -19.24 23.13 -4.92
C PRO A 347 -19.45 24.50 -4.25
N ALA A 348 -19.66 25.57 -5.04
CA ALA A 348 -19.93 26.90 -4.54
C ALA A 348 -21.35 27.09 -3.96
N SER A 349 -22.29 26.17 -4.24
CA SER A 349 -23.67 26.24 -3.74
C SER A 349 -23.77 25.72 -2.29
N LEU A 350 -23.08 24.61 -1.97
CA LEU A 350 -23.02 24.03 -0.61
C LEU A 350 -22.28 24.94 0.38
N ALA A 351 -21.26 25.67 -0.07
CA ALA A 351 -20.52 26.62 0.78
C ALA A 351 -21.34 27.88 1.14
N ARG A 352 -22.40 28.20 0.38
CA ARG A 352 -23.31 29.32 0.67
C ARG A 352 -24.43 28.93 1.64
N GLU A 353 -24.86 27.67 1.61
CA GLU A 353 -25.94 27.18 2.47
C GLU A 353 -25.52 27.07 3.94
N VAL A 354 -24.23 26.78 4.21
CA VAL A 354 -23.67 26.75 5.58
C VAL A 354 -23.42 28.16 6.16
N ALA A 355 -23.40 29.20 5.32
CA ALA A 355 -23.14 30.57 5.75
C ALA A 355 -24.43 31.39 5.99
N GLU A 356 -25.62 30.85 5.70
CA GLU A 356 -26.90 31.56 5.72
C GLU A 356 -27.93 31.03 6.74
N ASP A 357 -27.54 30.24 7.74
CA ASP A 357 -28.38 30.00 8.92
C ASP A 357 -27.80 30.73 10.16
N PRO A 358 -28.53 31.71 10.75
CA PRO A 358 -28.06 32.51 11.89
C PRO A 358 -28.05 31.79 13.24
#